data_AF-A0A820BFB8-F1
#
_entry.id   AF-A0A820BFB8-F1
#
_cell.length_a   1.000
_cell.length_b   1.000
_cell.length_c   1.000
_cell.angle_alpha   90.00
_cell.angle_beta   90.00
_cell.angle_gamma   90.00
#
_symmetry.space_group_name_H-M   'P 1'
#
loop_
_entity.id
_entity.type
_entity.pdbx_description
1 polymer ?
#
loop_
_entity_poly.entity_id
_entity_poly.type
_entity_poly.pdbx_seq_one_letter_code
_entity_poly.pdbx_strand_id
1 'polypeptide(L)'
;FHLHWGENSKSGSEHQVNGVKHAGEIHFVHINPETKEIAVLGIFMDSNRNTSTNETIHIRKRHNNIYDTENITIIEWEKYFTTASNLQEINSSTILSLNLSSLMGNNLNDFWRYKGSLTTPPCTEGVIWTVFKTPIIFSENEIDAFRKNISLENYRSPQALYNRMVYRNFLNETLSSIPDYNCCSISSNRPDIWSETYPSCAGHSQSPINIKTACTIYRTFTSFNFSSAYNLNHTFKLLNHGHSIVGTYNGNDSSSCKLTGAGLNGTFEFSSFHLHWGENSKSGSEHQV
;
A
#
# COMPACT_ATOMS: atom_id res chain seq x y z
N PHE A 1 7.58 25.95 -14.37
CA PHE A 1 7.31 24.86 -13.43
C PHE A 1 8.52 23.96 -13.44
N HIS A 2 9.26 23.88 -12.34
CA HIS A 2 10.37 22.93 -12.17
C HIS A 2 9.90 21.87 -11.20
N LEU A 3 10.15 20.61 -11.56
CA LEU A 3 9.76 19.43 -10.79
C LEU A 3 10.99 19.01 -9.97
N HIS A 4 10.76 18.56 -8.74
CA HIS A 4 11.78 17.94 -7.90
C HIS A 4 11.55 16.42 -7.92
N TRP A 5 12.63 15.66 -8.11
CA TRP A 5 12.64 14.21 -8.32
C TRP A 5 13.21 13.49 -7.09
N GLY A 6 12.67 12.30 -6.82
CA GLY A 6 13.21 11.36 -5.82
C GLY A 6 14.44 10.60 -6.33
N GLU A 7 15.33 10.25 -5.40
CA GLU A 7 16.70 9.82 -5.69
C GLU A 7 16.83 8.37 -6.24
N ASN A 8 15.89 7.47 -5.96
CA ASN A 8 15.95 6.02 -6.29
C ASN A 8 14.71 5.25 -5.74
N SER A 9 14.73 3.89 -5.73
CA SER A 9 13.74 2.94 -5.15
C SER A 9 13.42 3.10 -3.65
N LYS A 10 13.45 4.32 -3.11
CA LYS A 10 13.13 4.72 -1.74
C LYS A 10 11.96 5.71 -1.67
N SER A 11 11.24 5.98 -2.77
CA SER A 11 10.16 6.97 -2.77
C SER A 11 9.04 6.60 -3.74
N GLY A 12 8.19 5.64 -3.35
CA GLY A 12 7.00 5.29 -4.13
C GLY A 12 5.76 4.93 -3.32
N SER A 13 5.90 4.64 -2.02
CA SER A 13 4.75 4.45 -1.16
C SER A 13 4.02 5.77 -0.87
N GLU A 14 2.70 5.69 -0.70
CA GLU A 14 1.88 6.82 -0.27
C GLU A 14 2.15 7.08 1.22
N HIS A 15 2.09 6.04 2.05
CA HIS A 15 2.44 6.13 3.46
C HIS A 15 3.95 6.25 3.67
N GLN A 16 4.30 6.84 4.82
CA GLN A 16 5.66 6.87 5.33
C GLN A 16 5.72 6.21 6.70
N VAL A 17 6.89 5.70 7.07
CA VAL A 17 7.20 5.26 8.43
C VAL A 17 8.37 6.09 8.93
N ASN A 18 8.15 6.90 9.98
CA ASN A 18 9.15 7.82 10.52
C ASN A 18 9.80 8.74 9.46
N GLY A 19 9.01 9.18 8.48
CA GLY A 19 9.46 10.05 7.37
C GLY A 19 10.12 9.31 6.22
N VAL A 20 10.28 7.99 6.30
CA VAL A 20 10.88 7.16 5.25
C VAL A 20 9.78 6.53 4.39
N LYS A 21 9.94 6.60 3.06
CA LYS A 21 9.09 5.90 2.09
C LYS A 21 9.67 4.56 1.68
N HIS A 22 8.80 3.66 1.25
CA HIS A 22 9.14 2.39 0.60
C HIS A 22 9.19 2.55 -0.92
N ALA A 23 9.65 1.53 -1.65
CA ALA A 23 9.74 1.56 -3.12
C ALA A 23 8.36 1.68 -3.80
N GLY A 24 7.31 1.20 -3.14
CA GLY A 24 5.92 1.37 -3.55
C GLY A 24 4.93 0.87 -2.50
N GLU A 25 3.63 0.95 -2.81
CA GLU A 25 2.56 0.48 -1.93
C GLU A 25 1.39 -0.08 -2.75
N ILE A 26 0.83 -1.21 -2.32
CA ILE A 26 -0.34 -1.84 -2.93
C ILE A 26 -1.54 -1.63 -2.01
N HIS A 27 -2.68 -1.27 -2.57
CA HIS A 27 -3.94 -1.13 -1.85
C HIS A 27 -4.93 -2.20 -2.27
N PHE A 28 -5.43 -2.99 -1.32
CA PHE A 28 -6.60 -3.86 -1.50
C PHE A 28 -7.80 -3.22 -0.81
N VAL A 29 -8.77 -2.79 -1.61
CA VAL A 29 -9.98 -2.07 -1.17
C VAL A 29 -11.10 -3.06 -0.93
N HIS A 30 -11.74 -2.93 0.23
CA HIS A 30 -12.89 -3.73 0.62
C HIS A 30 -14.03 -2.82 1.07
N ILE A 31 -15.27 -3.22 0.78
CA ILE A 31 -16.48 -2.45 1.10
C ILE A 31 -17.41 -3.33 1.91
N ASN A 32 -17.91 -2.82 3.04
CA ASN A 32 -18.99 -3.46 3.77
C ASN A 32 -20.31 -3.24 3.01
N PRO A 33 -20.99 -4.28 2.52
CA PRO A 33 -22.18 -4.13 1.69
C PRO A 33 -23.37 -3.54 2.44
N GLU A 34 -23.42 -3.69 3.77
CA GLU A 34 -24.50 -3.19 4.64
C GLU A 34 -24.27 -1.72 5.02
N THR A 35 -23.08 -1.39 5.53
CA THR A 35 -22.78 -0.05 6.07
C THR A 35 -22.15 0.90 5.07
N LYS A 36 -21.66 0.38 3.93
CA LYS A 36 -20.82 1.09 2.95
C LYS A 36 -19.50 1.61 3.51
N GLU A 37 -19.10 1.19 4.70
CA GLU A 37 -17.78 1.50 5.25
C GLU A 37 -16.69 0.85 4.37
N ILE A 38 -15.60 1.57 4.17
CA ILE A 38 -14.48 1.14 3.33
C ILE A 38 -13.32 0.75 4.24
N ALA A 39 -12.73 -0.42 3.97
CA ALA A 39 -11.48 -0.85 4.57
C ALA A 39 -10.41 -1.01 3.49
N VAL A 40 -9.24 -0.41 3.69
CA VAL A 40 -8.10 -0.53 2.78
C VAL A 40 -6.95 -1.23 3.50
N LEU A 41 -6.43 -2.26 2.83
CA LEU A 41 -5.24 -2.98 3.24
C LEU A 41 -4.05 -2.48 2.40
N GLY A 42 -3.14 -1.74 3.02
CA GLY A 42 -1.92 -1.20 2.43
C GLY A 42 -0.72 -2.09 2.70
N ILE A 43 -0.02 -2.51 1.65
CA ILE A 43 1.16 -3.37 1.72
C ILE A 43 2.32 -2.65 1.05
N PHE A 44 3.38 -2.39 1.82
CA PHE A 44 4.60 -1.81 1.28
C PHE A 44 5.33 -2.76 0.34
N MET A 45 6.02 -2.17 -0.63
CA MET A 45 6.89 -2.87 -1.58
C MET A 45 8.31 -2.31 -1.44
N ASP A 46 9.30 -3.19 -1.35
CA ASP A 46 10.71 -2.80 -1.35
C ASP A 46 11.49 -3.61 -2.38
N SER A 47 12.69 -3.13 -2.74
CA SER A 47 13.57 -3.84 -3.65
C SER A 47 14.80 -4.42 -2.95
N ASN A 48 15.22 -5.61 -3.37
CA ASN A 48 16.48 -6.19 -2.91
C ASN A 48 17.68 -5.61 -3.69
N ARG A 49 18.33 -4.58 -3.14
CA ARG A 49 19.52 -3.95 -3.73
C ARG A 49 20.83 -4.75 -3.60
N ASN A 50 20.85 -5.84 -2.83
CA ASN A 50 22.10 -6.46 -2.36
C ASN A 50 22.50 -7.76 -3.08
N THR A 51 21.85 -8.14 -4.18
CA THR A 51 22.28 -9.29 -4.98
C THR A 51 22.71 -8.81 -6.36
N SER A 52 24.03 -8.80 -6.59
CA SER A 52 24.66 -8.67 -7.91
C SER A 52 24.41 -9.88 -8.82
N THR A 53 23.33 -10.62 -8.57
CA THR A 53 22.85 -11.75 -9.37
C THR A 53 21.46 -11.40 -9.89
N ASN A 54 21.21 -11.65 -11.18
CA ASN A 54 19.92 -11.50 -11.86
C ASN A 54 18.88 -12.52 -11.37
N GLU A 55 18.90 -12.86 -10.08
CA GLU A 55 17.96 -13.82 -9.49
C GLU A 55 16.75 -13.05 -8.96
N THR A 56 15.57 -13.38 -9.48
CA THR A 56 14.27 -12.92 -8.97
C THR A 56 14.07 -13.51 -7.57
N ILE A 57 14.40 -12.73 -6.55
CA ILE A 57 14.41 -13.20 -5.16
C ILE A 57 13.36 -12.43 -4.36
N HIS A 58 12.22 -13.06 -4.10
CA HIS A 58 11.19 -12.57 -3.17
C HIS A 58 11.53 -12.96 -1.71
N ILE A 59 12.71 -12.63 -1.21
CA ILE A 59 13.15 -13.06 0.15
C ILE A 59 12.65 -12.13 1.24
N ARG A 60 12.05 -12.71 2.29
CA ARG A 60 11.79 -12.06 3.58
C ARG A 60 13.07 -11.95 4.42
N LYS A 61 13.34 -10.78 5.00
CA LYS A 61 14.21 -10.65 6.18
C LYS A 61 13.36 -10.61 7.45
N ARG A 62 13.43 -11.66 8.26
CA ARG A 62 13.27 -11.58 9.72
C ARG A 62 14.49 -12.28 10.32
N HIS A 63 15.02 -11.75 11.43
CA HIS A 63 16.18 -12.26 12.18
C HIS A 63 16.44 -13.77 11.94
N ASN A 64 17.55 -14.07 11.25
CA ASN A 64 18.20 -15.38 11.12
C ASN A 64 17.43 -16.61 10.59
N ASN A 65 16.17 -16.52 10.13
CA ASN A 65 15.52 -17.65 9.46
C ASN A 65 14.80 -17.23 8.17
N ILE A 66 15.33 -17.70 7.05
CA ILE A 66 14.77 -17.60 5.70
C ILE A 66 13.51 -18.47 5.68
N TYR A 67 12.34 -17.86 5.56
CA TYR A 67 11.10 -18.58 5.26
C TYR A 67 10.61 -18.17 3.88
N ASP A 68 10.63 -19.19 3.02
CA ASP A 68 9.99 -19.35 1.72
C ASP A 68 8.76 -18.44 1.54
N THR A 69 8.84 -17.44 0.66
CA THR A 69 7.63 -17.04 -0.05
C THR A 69 7.36 -18.17 -1.01
N GLU A 70 6.36 -19.00 -0.71
CA GLU A 70 5.95 -20.11 -1.56
C GLU A 70 6.03 -19.69 -3.04
N ASN A 71 6.65 -20.51 -3.90
CA ASN A 71 6.82 -20.27 -5.35
C ASN A 71 5.59 -19.61 -6.02
N ILE A 72 4.39 -19.85 -5.50
CA ILE A 72 3.11 -19.30 -5.94
C ILE A 72 3.06 -17.76 -5.85
N THR A 73 3.56 -17.12 -4.78
CA THR A 73 3.53 -15.64 -4.68
C THR A 73 4.35 -15.00 -5.80
N ILE A 74 5.54 -15.56 -6.08
CA ILE A 74 6.43 -15.13 -7.16
C ILE A 74 5.71 -15.26 -8.50
N ILE A 75 5.15 -16.44 -8.78
CA ILE A 75 4.45 -16.74 -10.03
C ILE A 75 3.26 -15.79 -10.26
N GLU A 76 2.47 -15.49 -9.23
CA GLU A 76 1.33 -14.59 -9.34
C GLU A 76 1.76 -13.14 -9.63
N TRP A 77 2.83 -12.68 -8.99
CA TRP A 77 3.41 -11.37 -9.29
C TRP A 77 4.02 -11.31 -10.68
N GLU A 78 4.78 -12.31 -11.13
CA GLU A 78 5.34 -12.39 -12.48
C GLU A 78 4.25 -12.31 -13.56
N LYS A 79 3.12 -13.00 -13.36
CA LYS A 79 1.94 -12.88 -14.24
C LYS A 79 1.41 -11.46 -14.29
N TYR A 80 1.24 -10.83 -13.12
CA TYR A 80 0.78 -9.45 -13.03
C TYR A 80 1.73 -8.51 -13.78
N PHE A 81 3.03 -8.57 -13.48
CA PHE A 81 4.05 -7.72 -14.08
C PHE A 81 4.13 -7.85 -15.60
N THR A 82 4.16 -9.08 -16.10
CA THR A 82 4.21 -9.36 -17.53
C THR A 82 2.97 -8.84 -18.24
N THR A 83 1.81 -8.89 -17.58
CA THR A 83 0.56 -8.39 -18.16
C THR A 83 0.50 -6.87 -18.11
N ALA A 84 0.85 -6.28 -16.97
CA ALA A 84 0.86 -4.84 -16.73
C ALA A 84 1.83 -4.12 -17.67
N SER A 85 2.97 -4.73 -18.02
CA SER A 85 3.96 -4.14 -18.95
C SER A 85 3.45 -3.91 -20.37
N ASN A 86 2.38 -4.61 -20.74
CA ASN A 86 1.70 -4.46 -22.02
C ASN A 86 0.57 -3.43 -22.00
N LEU A 87 0.17 -2.92 -20.82
CA LEU A 87 -0.91 -1.94 -20.66
C LEU A 87 -0.37 -0.50 -20.67
N GLN A 88 0.24 -0.07 -21.77
CA GLN A 88 0.90 1.24 -21.86
C GLN A 88 -0.06 2.39 -22.22
N GLU A 89 -1.16 2.09 -22.93
CA GLU A 89 -2.12 3.11 -23.35
C GLU A 89 -3.14 3.41 -22.24
N ILE A 90 -3.45 4.70 -22.03
CA ILE A 90 -4.51 5.12 -21.11
C ILE A 90 -5.84 4.52 -21.57
N ASN A 91 -6.61 3.99 -20.62
CA ASN A 91 -7.86 3.25 -20.82
C ASN A 91 -7.71 1.87 -21.49
N SER A 92 -6.48 1.40 -21.75
CA SER A 92 -6.27 0.00 -22.15
C SER A 92 -6.62 -0.93 -20.99
N SER A 93 -7.20 -2.08 -21.33
CA SER A 93 -7.54 -3.10 -20.34
C SER A 93 -7.30 -4.50 -20.85
N THR A 94 -7.02 -5.40 -19.92
CA THR A 94 -6.86 -6.82 -20.20
C THR A 94 -7.47 -7.64 -19.06
N ILE A 95 -7.66 -8.93 -19.32
CA ILE A 95 -8.18 -9.88 -18.35
C ILE A 95 -7.03 -10.74 -17.84
N LEU A 96 -6.90 -10.88 -16.53
CA LEU A 96 -5.87 -11.70 -15.91
C LEU A 96 -6.46 -12.53 -14.77
N SER A 97 -6.09 -13.81 -14.73
CA SER A 97 -6.42 -14.68 -13.60
C SER A 97 -5.35 -14.56 -12.51
N LEU A 98 -5.74 -14.18 -11.30
CA LEU A 98 -4.84 -13.97 -10.16
C LEU A 98 -5.38 -14.59 -8.86
N ASN A 99 -4.47 -14.92 -7.95
CA ASN A 99 -4.78 -15.35 -6.59
C ASN A 99 -4.57 -14.22 -5.56
N LEU A 100 -5.64 -13.75 -4.90
CA LEU A 100 -5.53 -12.60 -3.98
C LEU A 100 -4.70 -12.92 -2.73
N SER A 101 -4.83 -14.11 -2.16
CA SER A 101 -4.05 -14.53 -0.98
C SER A 101 -2.54 -14.49 -1.29
N SER A 102 -2.15 -15.00 -2.46
CA SER A 102 -0.76 -14.94 -2.93
C SER A 102 -0.26 -13.52 -3.16
N LEU A 103 -1.07 -12.63 -3.75
CA LEU A 103 -0.67 -11.23 -3.95
C LEU A 103 -0.50 -10.46 -2.63
N MET A 104 -1.34 -10.74 -1.62
CA MET A 104 -1.23 -10.11 -0.30
C MET A 104 -0.06 -10.65 0.53
N GLY A 105 0.34 -11.89 0.28
CA GLY A 105 1.39 -12.57 1.02
C GLY A 105 1.01 -12.92 2.46
N ASN A 106 1.93 -13.60 3.15
CA ASN A 106 1.57 -14.38 4.35
C ASN A 106 1.84 -13.67 5.71
N ASN A 107 2.24 -12.39 5.75
CA ASN A 107 2.56 -11.71 7.03
C ASN A 107 1.59 -10.55 7.33
N LEU A 108 0.37 -10.91 7.72
CA LEU A 108 -0.74 -9.98 7.93
C LEU A 108 -1.07 -9.77 9.43
N ASN A 109 -0.14 -10.10 10.33
CA ASN A 109 -0.35 -9.97 11.78
C ASN A 109 0.17 -8.65 12.34
N ASP A 110 1.33 -8.19 11.84
CA ASP A 110 1.98 -6.96 12.31
C ASP A 110 1.55 -5.78 11.43
N PHE A 111 0.65 -4.94 11.94
CA PHE A 111 0.12 -3.79 11.19
C PHE A 111 -0.14 -2.55 12.05
N TRP A 112 -0.24 -1.40 11.38
CA TRP A 112 -0.82 -0.17 11.92
C TRP A 112 -2.25 0.03 11.44
N ARG A 113 -3.09 0.65 12.27
CA ARG A 113 -4.52 0.88 12.01
C ARG A 113 -4.92 2.31 12.35
N TYR A 114 -5.62 2.98 11.44
CA TYR A 114 -6.18 4.31 11.70
C TYR A 114 -7.42 4.57 10.81
N LYS A 115 -8.19 5.62 11.13
CA LYS A 115 -9.27 6.13 10.26
C LYS A 115 -8.75 7.29 9.42
N GLY A 116 -8.94 7.21 8.11
CA GLY A 116 -8.40 8.13 7.12
C GLY A 116 -9.37 8.41 5.99
N SER A 117 -8.84 8.64 4.80
CA SER A 117 -9.61 8.91 3.58
C SER A 117 -9.19 8.01 2.42
N LEU A 118 -9.92 8.07 1.31
CA LEU A 118 -9.34 7.69 0.02
C LEU A 118 -8.17 8.64 -0.31
N THR A 119 -7.14 8.12 -0.96
CA THR A 119 -5.93 8.89 -1.32
C THR A 119 -6.03 9.57 -2.68
N THR A 120 -7.08 9.25 -3.44
CA THR A 120 -7.44 9.90 -4.69
C THR A 120 -8.79 10.62 -4.57
N PRO A 121 -9.05 11.66 -5.40
CA PRO A 121 -10.35 12.32 -5.43
C PRO A 121 -11.50 11.30 -5.59
N PRO A 122 -12.59 11.45 -4.81
CA PRO A 122 -12.97 12.64 -4.04
C PRO A 122 -12.38 12.73 -2.62
N CYS A 123 -11.43 11.86 -2.24
CA CYS A 123 -10.79 11.87 -0.93
C CYS A 123 -11.76 11.69 0.27
N THR A 124 -12.79 10.86 0.06
CA THR A 124 -13.82 10.57 1.06
C THR A 124 -13.22 10.08 2.36
N GLU A 125 -13.57 10.71 3.48
CA GLU A 125 -13.13 10.35 4.84
C GLU A 125 -13.94 9.19 5.43
N GLY A 126 -13.40 8.56 6.47
CA GLY A 126 -14.01 7.43 7.17
C GLY A 126 -13.45 6.07 6.77
N VAL A 127 -12.42 6.04 5.91
CA VAL A 127 -11.77 4.80 5.47
C VAL A 127 -10.97 4.18 6.61
N ILE A 128 -11.17 2.89 6.88
CA ILE A 128 -10.36 2.14 7.84
C ILE A 128 -9.08 1.66 7.13
N TRP A 129 -7.96 2.28 7.45
CA TRP A 129 -6.66 1.92 6.91
C TRP A 129 -5.95 0.88 7.78
N THR A 130 -5.49 -0.20 7.17
CA THR A 130 -4.56 -1.17 7.75
C THR A 130 -3.28 -1.17 6.93
N VAL A 131 -2.17 -0.71 7.49
CA VAL A 131 -0.88 -0.68 6.80
C VAL A 131 0.02 -1.74 7.41
N PHE A 132 0.42 -2.74 6.63
CA PHE A 132 1.23 -3.87 7.12
C PHE A 132 2.69 -3.47 7.31
N LYS A 133 3.29 -3.90 8.43
CA LYS A 133 4.67 -3.56 8.82
C LYS A 133 5.70 -4.17 7.87
N THR A 134 5.44 -5.40 7.40
CA THR A 134 6.40 -6.15 6.59
C THR A 134 6.14 -5.91 5.11
N PRO A 135 7.10 -5.35 4.35
CA PRO A 135 6.96 -5.17 2.92
C PRO A 135 7.06 -6.50 2.16
N ILE A 136 6.50 -6.53 0.94
CA ILE A 136 6.83 -7.53 -0.07
C ILE A 136 8.11 -7.08 -0.76
N ILE A 137 9.07 -7.99 -0.90
CA ILE A 137 10.35 -7.71 -1.54
C ILE A 137 10.28 -8.18 -3.00
N PHE A 138 10.64 -7.29 -3.91
CA PHE A 138 10.73 -7.54 -5.34
C PHE A 138 12.18 -7.36 -5.83
N SER A 139 12.49 -7.93 -7.00
CA SER A 139 13.72 -7.59 -7.72
C SER A 139 13.67 -6.15 -8.25
N GLU A 140 14.83 -5.52 -8.50
CA GLU A 140 14.85 -4.19 -9.11
C GLU A 140 14.25 -4.23 -10.54
N ASN A 141 14.35 -5.34 -11.27
CA ASN A 141 13.73 -5.49 -12.60
C ASN A 141 12.19 -5.42 -12.53
N GLU A 142 11.59 -6.04 -11.53
CA GLU A 142 10.14 -5.99 -11.30
C GLU A 142 9.69 -4.59 -10.89
N ILE A 143 10.42 -3.93 -9.98
CA ILE A 143 10.15 -2.55 -9.60
C ILE A 143 10.32 -1.59 -10.79
N ASP A 144 11.36 -1.77 -11.61
CA ASP A 144 11.56 -0.98 -12.82
C ASP A 144 10.48 -1.25 -13.88
N ALA A 145 9.91 -2.46 -13.92
CA ALA A 145 8.78 -2.75 -14.79
C ALA A 145 7.53 -1.96 -14.38
N PHE A 146 7.26 -1.78 -13.07
CA PHE A 146 6.19 -0.88 -12.62
C PHE A 146 6.40 0.55 -13.13
N ARG A 147 7.62 1.07 -12.98
CA ARG A 147 7.96 2.46 -13.38
C ARG A 147 7.76 2.73 -14.85
N LYS A 148 8.07 1.76 -15.72
CA LYS A 148 7.95 1.93 -17.17
C LYS A 148 6.51 2.06 -17.66
N ASN A 149 5.52 1.61 -16.89
CA ASN A 149 4.13 1.54 -17.35
C ASN A 149 3.35 2.84 -17.14
N ILE A 150 3.80 3.71 -16.23
CA ILE A 150 3.08 4.96 -15.90
C ILE A 150 4.11 6.07 -15.71
N SER A 151 4.04 7.07 -16.58
CA SER A 151 5.05 8.13 -16.74
C SER A 151 4.97 9.27 -15.71
N LEU A 152 4.19 9.13 -14.63
CA LEU A 152 3.95 10.18 -13.63
C LEU A 152 3.92 9.58 -12.22
N GLU A 153 4.47 10.31 -11.24
CA GLU A 153 4.24 10.01 -9.82
C GLU A 153 2.73 9.92 -9.54
N ASN A 154 2.30 8.82 -8.93
CA ASN A 154 0.89 8.54 -8.70
C ASN A 154 0.52 8.43 -7.21
N TYR A 155 1.30 9.06 -6.34
CA TYR A 155 1.07 9.08 -4.89
C TYR A 155 0.72 10.48 -4.42
N ARG A 156 -0.12 10.56 -3.38
CA ARG A 156 -0.43 11.80 -2.65
C ARG A 156 0.58 12.02 -1.52
N SER A 157 0.89 13.28 -1.22
CA SER A 157 1.76 13.61 -0.08
C SER A 157 1.14 13.19 1.26
N PRO A 158 1.93 12.81 2.29
CA PRO A 158 1.40 12.54 3.62
C PRO A 158 0.65 13.74 4.23
N GLN A 159 -0.54 13.47 4.73
CA GLN A 159 -1.44 14.46 5.31
C GLN A 159 -1.25 14.52 6.83
N ALA A 160 -1.54 15.68 7.42
CA ALA A 160 -1.39 15.89 8.86
C ALA A 160 -2.29 14.95 9.68
N LEU A 161 -1.77 14.44 10.80
CA LEU A 161 -2.51 13.49 11.64
C LEU A 161 -3.67 14.15 12.40
N TYR A 162 -3.55 15.45 12.71
CA TYR A 162 -4.46 16.20 13.58
C TYR A 162 -4.72 15.42 14.87
N ASN A 163 -5.99 15.20 15.23
CA ASN A 163 -6.39 14.52 16.47
C ASN A 163 -6.56 12.99 16.30
N ARG A 164 -6.14 12.42 15.17
CA ARG A 164 -6.30 10.98 14.91
C ARG A 164 -5.29 10.16 15.68
N MET A 165 -5.72 8.98 16.13
CA MET A 165 -4.85 7.99 16.75
C MET A 165 -4.47 6.91 15.74
N VAL A 166 -3.20 6.49 15.79
CA VAL A 166 -2.70 5.34 15.04
C VAL A 166 -2.44 4.21 16.02
N TYR A 167 -3.10 3.07 15.82
CA TYR A 167 -2.90 1.86 16.61
C TYR A 167 -1.87 0.94 15.96
N ARG A 168 -1.16 0.13 16.74
CA ARG A 168 -0.30 -0.96 16.26
C ARG A 168 -0.68 -2.30 16.87
N ASN A 169 -0.67 -3.36 16.06
CA ASN A 169 -1.01 -4.74 16.44
C ASN A 169 0.23 -5.62 16.71
N PHE A 170 1.34 -5.04 17.13
CA PHE A 170 2.55 -5.79 17.45
C PHE A 170 3.28 -5.09 18.58
N LEU A 171 3.92 -5.86 19.45
CA LEU A 171 4.78 -5.32 20.50
C LEU A 171 5.97 -4.62 19.86
N ASN A 172 6.45 -3.54 20.49
CA ASN A 172 7.70 -2.94 20.07
C ASN A 172 8.79 -4.02 20.02
N GLU A 173 9.60 -4.03 18.96
CA GLU A 173 11.01 -4.34 19.18
C GLU A 173 11.48 -3.30 20.19
N THR A 174 11.80 -3.74 21.41
CA THR A 174 12.20 -2.94 22.57
C THR A 174 12.72 -1.55 22.18
N LEU A 175 11.88 -0.52 22.33
CA LEU A 175 12.37 0.85 22.32
C LEU A 175 13.27 0.98 23.55
N SER A 176 14.56 1.26 23.34
CA SER A 176 15.51 1.63 24.38
C SER A 176 15.22 3.00 25.02
N SER A 177 14.08 3.63 24.72
CA SER A 177 13.64 4.84 25.42
C SER A 177 12.16 5.10 25.20
N ILE A 178 11.53 5.58 26.27
CA ILE A 178 10.11 5.90 26.43
C ILE A 178 9.64 6.82 25.29
N PRO A 179 8.48 6.55 24.65
CA PRO A 179 7.97 7.42 23.60
C PRO A 179 7.60 8.80 24.16
N ASP A 180 8.12 9.84 23.52
CA ASP A 180 7.77 11.22 23.81
C ASP A 180 6.33 11.49 23.33
N TYR A 181 5.39 11.65 24.26
CA TYR A 181 3.98 11.92 23.98
C TYR A 181 3.76 13.24 23.23
N ASN A 182 4.80 14.07 23.07
CA ASN A 182 4.77 15.31 22.27
C ASN A 182 4.75 15.10 20.74
N CYS A 183 4.76 13.87 20.24
CA CYS A 183 4.58 13.65 18.80
C CYS A 183 3.28 14.21 18.20
N CYS A 184 2.22 14.26 19.02
CA CYS A 184 0.86 14.59 18.61
C CYS A 184 0.57 16.09 18.65
N SER A 185 1.49 16.92 19.15
CA SER A 185 1.35 18.37 19.12
C SER A 185 1.81 18.90 17.75
N ILE A 186 0.81 19.08 16.88
CA ILE A 186 0.75 20.06 15.79
C ILE A 186 1.99 20.06 14.89
N SER A 187 2.05 19.15 13.91
CA SER A 187 2.83 19.44 12.71
C SER A 187 2.06 20.48 11.90
N SER A 188 2.42 21.75 12.09
CA SER A 188 2.05 22.90 11.26
C SER A 188 2.73 22.83 9.88
N ASN A 189 2.72 21.66 9.24
CA ASN A 189 3.21 21.54 7.88
C ASN A 189 2.04 21.79 6.93
N ARG A 190 2.16 22.93 6.24
CA ARG A 190 1.31 23.52 5.18
C ARG A 190 0.18 22.64 4.64
N PRO A 191 -1.03 23.20 4.44
CA PRO A 191 -2.05 22.55 3.62
C PRO A 191 -1.42 22.17 2.28
N ASP A 192 -1.56 20.90 1.92
CA ASP A 192 -1.23 20.39 0.61
C ASP A 192 -2.01 21.21 -0.45
N ILE A 193 -1.30 21.70 -1.46
CA ILE A 193 -1.85 22.46 -2.61
C ILE A 193 -2.89 21.59 -3.36
N TRP A 194 -2.90 20.27 -3.13
CA TRP A 194 -3.95 19.36 -3.62
C TRP A 194 -5.35 19.83 -3.26
N SER A 195 -5.53 20.45 -2.09
CA SER A 195 -6.82 21.02 -1.67
C SER A 195 -7.25 22.25 -2.46
N GLU A 196 -6.31 22.97 -3.10
CA GLU A 196 -6.62 24.09 -4.00
C GLU A 196 -7.26 23.61 -5.30
N THR A 197 -6.79 22.47 -5.83
CA THR A 197 -7.31 21.86 -7.07
C THR A 197 -8.50 20.92 -6.81
N TYR A 198 -8.51 20.25 -5.66
CA TYR A 198 -9.55 19.31 -5.24
C TYR A 198 -10.07 19.67 -3.85
N PRO A 199 -11.03 20.61 -3.74
CA PRO A 199 -11.54 21.09 -2.45
C PRO A 199 -12.08 19.99 -1.52
N SER A 200 -12.58 18.88 -2.08
CA SER A 200 -13.06 17.73 -1.29
C SER A 200 -11.94 17.02 -0.51
N CYS A 201 -10.67 17.25 -0.88
CA CYS A 201 -9.49 16.67 -0.25
C CYS A 201 -8.92 17.54 0.89
N ALA A 202 -9.61 18.62 1.27
CA ALA A 202 -9.20 19.56 2.33
C ALA A 202 -9.61 19.13 3.76
N GLY A 203 -10.03 17.87 3.95
CA GLY A 203 -10.53 17.39 5.24
C GLY A 203 -9.44 17.21 6.32
N HIS A 204 -9.85 16.85 7.54
CA HIS A 204 -8.97 16.69 8.70
C HIS A 204 -8.65 15.23 9.03
N SER A 205 -9.23 14.28 8.30
CA SER A 205 -8.97 12.84 8.40
C SER A 205 -8.43 12.29 7.08
N GLN A 206 -7.57 13.05 6.42
CA GLN A 206 -7.04 12.70 5.11
C GLN A 206 -5.90 11.69 5.16
N SER A 207 -5.77 10.89 4.10
CA SER A 207 -4.71 9.91 3.88
C SER A 207 -3.95 10.25 2.60
N PRO A 208 -2.69 9.78 2.44
CA PRO A 208 -1.93 8.93 3.36
C PRO A 208 -1.39 9.71 4.57
N ILE A 209 -0.73 9.03 5.52
CA ILE A 209 -0.07 9.68 6.67
C ILE A 209 1.38 9.21 6.83
N ASN A 210 2.18 10.01 7.55
CA ASN A 210 3.46 9.56 8.09
C ASN A 210 3.22 8.87 9.44
N ILE A 211 3.39 7.55 9.47
CA ILE A 211 3.28 6.73 10.67
C ILE A 211 4.54 6.94 11.52
N LYS A 212 4.43 7.83 12.51
CA LYS A 212 5.48 8.02 13.51
C LYS A 212 5.38 6.90 14.55
N THR A 213 6.27 5.91 14.51
CA THR A 213 6.15 4.66 15.29
C THR A 213 6.15 4.91 16.80
N ALA A 214 6.95 5.88 17.27
CA ALA A 214 7.00 6.28 18.68
C ALA A 214 5.63 6.76 19.22
N CYS A 215 4.74 7.22 18.36
CA CYS A 215 3.49 7.87 18.72
C CYS A 215 2.28 6.93 18.53
N THR A 216 2.55 5.66 18.21
CA THR A 216 1.51 4.65 17.97
C THR A 216 1.06 3.99 19.28
N ILE A 217 -0.23 3.73 19.38
CA ILE A 217 -0.85 3.13 20.56
C ILE A 217 -0.91 1.61 20.37
N TYR A 218 -0.31 0.86 21.30
CA TYR A 218 -0.44 -0.59 21.27
C TYR A 218 -1.89 -1.00 21.52
N ARG A 219 -2.43 -1.83 20.62
CA ARG A 219 -3.74 -2.45 20.79
C ARG A 219 -3.71 -3.82 20.14
N THR A 220 -4.09 -4.83 20.92
CA THR A 220 -4.26 -6.18 20.38
C THR A 220 -5.56 -6.25 19.58
N PHE A 221 -5.45 -6.78 18.37
CA PHE A 221 -6.56 -7.13 17.49
C PHE A 221 -6.56 -8.66 17.29
N THR A 222 -7.74 -9.22 17.01
CA THR A 222 -7.82 -10.61 16.54
C THR A 222 -7.15 -10.75 15.18
N SER A 223 -6.86 -11.98 14.75
CA SER A 223 -6.38 -12.21 13.39
C SER A 223 -7.43 -11.79 12.36
N PHE A 224 -6.96 -11.45 11.16
CA PHE A 224 -7.84 -11.37 10.00
C PHE A 224 -8.42 -12.74 9.69
N ASN A 225 -9.67 -12.76 9.23
CA ASN A 225 -10.35 -13.94 8.75
C ASN A 225 -10.78 -13.69 7.30
N PHE A 226 -9.98 -14.24 6.39
CA PHE A 226 -10.21 -14.24 4.96
C PHE A 226 -11.02 -15.49 4.58
N SER A 227 -12.09 -15.33 3.80
CA SER A 227 -12.84 -16.48 3.28
C SER A 227 -11.95 -17.35 2.40
N SER A 228 -12.28 -18.64 2.28
CA SER A 228 -11.57 -19.59 1.41
C SER A 228 -11.50 -19.14 -0.05
N ALA A 229 -12.40 -18.26 -0.49
CA ALA A 229 -12.38 -17.64 -1.81
C ALA A 229 -11.05 -16.90 -2.08
N TYR A 230 -10.38 -16.30 -1.09
CA TYR A 230 -9.08 -15.63 -1.31
C TYR A 230 -7.99 -16.57 -1.84
N ASN A 231 -8.12 -17.88 -1.57
CA ASN A 231 -7.16 -18.89 -2.01
C ASN A 231 -7.48 -19.44 -3.40
N LEU A 232 -8.55 -18.99 -4.04
CA LEU A 232 -8.93 -19.37 -5.41
C LEU A 232 -8.39 -18.36 -6.42
N ASN A 233 -8.20 -18.81 -7.65
CA ASN A 233 -7.90 -17.92 -8.76
C ASN A 233 -9.19 -17.25 -9.24
N HIS A 234 -9.15 -15.92 -9.29
CA HIS A 234 -10.25 -15.10 -9.77
C HIS A 234 -9.86 -14.41 -11.06
N THR A 235 -10.85 -14.05 -11.87
CA THR A 235 -10.62 -13.32 -13.12
C THR A 235 -10.77 -11.83 -12.86
N PHE A 236 -9.72 -11.06 -13.10
CA PHE A 236 -9.71 -9.61 -12.94
C PHE A 236 -9.63 -8.90 -14.28
N LYS A 237 -10.35 -7.79 -14.41
CA LYS A 237 -10.10 -6.78 -15.43
C LYS A 237 -9.05 -5.82 -14.87
N LEU A 238 -7.87 -5.82 -15.48
CA LEU A 238 -6.82 -4.83 -15.22
C LEU A 238 -7.01 -3.67 -16.18
N LEU A 239 -7.10 -2.45 -15.66
CA LEU A 239 -7.39 -1.26 -16.44
C LEU A 239 -6.39 -0.16 -16.09
N ASN A 240 -5.68 0.33 -17.11
CA ASN A 240 -4.78 1.48 -16.97
C ASN A 240 -5.61 2.78 -16.99
N HIS A 241 -5.72 3.46 -15.85
CA HIS A 241 -6.42 4.75 -15.75
C HIS A 241 -5.51 5.97 -16.02
N GLY A 242 -4.32 5.76 -16.56
CA GLY A 242 -3.31 6.80 -16.78
C GLY A 242 -2.51 7.19 -15.53
N HIS A 243 -2.99 6.79 -14.34
CA HIS A 243 -2.31 7.02 -13.06
C HIS A 243 -1.96 5.72 -12.33
N SER A 244 -2.76 4.67 -12.45
CA SER A 244 -2.46 3.34 -11.90
C SER A 244 -3.14 2.27 -12.77
N ILE A 245 -2.68 1.02 -12.65
CA ILE A 245 -3.40 -0.14 -13.18
C ILE A 245 -4.29 -0.67 -12.06
N VAL A 246 -5.60 -0.50 -12.23
CA VAL A 246 -6.61 -0.93 -11.27
C VAL A 246 -7.12 -2.32 -11.67
N GLY A 247 -7.09 -3.26 -10.73
CA GLY A 247 -7.69 -4.58 -10.87
C GLY A 247 -9.06 -4.65 -10.20
N THR A 248 -10.10 -4.98 -10.95
CA THR A 248 -11.46 -5.25 -10.45
C THR A 248 -11.92 -6.62 -10.92
N TYR A 249 -12.86 -7.26 -10.22
CA TYR A 249 -13.45 -8.50 -10.72
C TYR A 249 -13.99 -8.34 -12.16
N ASN A 250 -13.82 -9.37 -12.97
CA ASN A 250 -14.38 -9.45 -14.32
C ASN A 250 -15.64 -10.30 -14.31
N GLY A 251 -16.81 -9.65 -14.33
CA GLY A 251 -18.11 -10.32 -14.33
C GLY A 251 -18.65 -10.62 -12.93
N ASN A 252 -19.64 -11.51 -12.86
CA ASN A 252 -20.26 -11.95 -11.61
C ASN A 252 -19.47 -13.12 -11.04
N ASP A 253 -18.31 -12.84 -10.45
CA ASP A 253 -17.62 -13.85 -9.65
C ASP A 253 -18.54 -14.25 -8.49
N SER A 254 -19.04 -15.50 -8.52
CA SER A 254 -20.01 -15.99 -7.54
C SER A 254 -19.39 -16.21 -6.16
N SER A 255 -18.05 -16.12 -6.06
CA SER A 255 -17.27 -16.31 -4.84
C SER A 255 -16.72 -14.98 -4.34
N SER A 256 -17.56 -14.15 -3.71
CA SER A 256 -17.05 -12.89 -3.14
C SER A 256 -15.98 -13.17 -2.06
N CYS A 257 -14.80 -12.59 -2.25
CA CYS A 257 -13.74 -12.58 -1.24
C CYS A 257 -14.19 -11.75 -0.05
N LYS A 258 -14.40 -12.40 1.10
CA LYS A 258 -14.92 -11.79 2.33
C LYS A 258 -13.85 -11.67 3.40
N LEU A 259 -13.83 -10.52 4.05
CA LEU A 259 -12.88 -10.13 5.08
C LEU A 259 -13.62 -9.80 6.38
N THR A 260 -13.22 -10.46 7.48
CA THR A 260 -13.69 -10.19 8.84
C THR A 260 -12.52 -10.23 9.83
N GLY A 261 -12.75 -9.95 11.11
CA GLY A 261 -11.72 -10.00 12.14
C GLY A 261 -10.83 -8.74 12.16
N ALA A 262 -9.70 -8.81 12.87
CA ALA A 262 -8.76 -7.69 13.05
C ALA A 262 -9.39 -6.36 13.48
N GLY A 263 -10.48 -6.43 14.26
CA GLY A 263 -11.22 -5.25 14.73
C GLY A 263 -12.08 -4.55 13.68
N LEU A 264 -12.29 -5.16 12.51
CA LEU A 264 -13.31 -4.73 11.55
C LEU A 264 -14.70 -5.10 12.09
N ASN A 265 -15.64 -4.16 11.98
CA ASN A 265 -17.03 -4.38 12.40
C ASN A 265 -17.86 -4.87 11.20
N GLY A 266 -18.34 -6.12 11.25
CA GLY A 266 -19.07 -6.75 10.17
C GLY A 266 -18.19 -7.38 9.10
N THR A 267 -18.80 -7.68 7.95
CA THR A 267 -18.15 -8.36 6.82
C THR A 267 -17.88 -7.37 5.70
N PHE A 268 -16.63 -7.33 5.23
CA PHE A 268 -16.21 -6.53 4.09
C PHE A 268 -15.99 -7.43 2.89
N GLU A 269 -16.35 -6.97 1.70
CA GLU A 269 -16.13 -7.70 0.44
C GLU A 269 -15.05 -7.00 -0.38
N PHE A 270 -14.14 -7.76 -0.97
CA PHE A 270 -13.14 -7.21 -1.87
C PHE A 270 -13.79 -6.48 -3.05
N SER A 271 -13.28 -5.30 -3.37
CA SER A 271 -13.78 -4.44 -4.45
C SER A 271 -12.74 -4.28 -5.56
N SER A 272 -11.52 -3.88 -5.20
CA SER A 272 -10.47 -3.58 -6.17
C SER A 272 -9.09 -3.58 -5.54
N PHE A 273 -8.05 -3.74 -6.35
CA PHE A 273 -6.69 -3.43 -5.94
C PHE A 273 -6.01 -2.49 -6.94
N HIS A 274 -5.05 -1.72 -6.47
CA HIS A 274 -4.21 -0.84 -7.30
C HIS A 274 -2.88 -0.58 -6.61
N LEU A 275 -1.90 -0.10 -7.36
CA LEU A 275 -0.54 0.09 -6.89
C LEU A 275 -0.11 1.55 -7.04
N HIS A 276 0.72 1.98 -6.11
CA HIS A 276 1.40 3.27 -6.10
C HIS A 276 2.91 3.06 -6.11
N TRP A 277 3.61 3.86 -6.91
CA TRP A 277 5.07 3.81 -7.04
C TRP A 277 5.65 5.16 -7.46
N GLY A 278 6.97 5.30 -7.33
CA GLY A 278 7.72 6.51 -7.67
C GLY A 278 8.35 6.45 -9.07
N GLU A 279 8.65 7.62 -9.62
CA GLU A 279 9.03 7.81 -11.02
C GLU A 279 10.31 7.05 -11.43
N ASN A 280 11.44 7.14 -10.70
CA ASN A 280 12.76 6.71 -11.23
C ASN A 280 13.70 6.01 -10.22
N SER A 281 14.55 5.07 -10.70
CA SER A 281 15.73 4.51 -9.98
C SER A 281 17.03 5.27 -10.22
N LYS A 282 17.06 6.17 -11.21
CA LYS A 282 18.27 6.83 -11.70
C LYS A 282 18.08 8.35 -11.71
N SER A 283 18.40 9.03 -10.60
CA SER A 283 19.10 10.34 -10.55
C SER A 283 18.98 11.07 -9.20
N GLY A 284 20.11 11.24 -8.52
CA GLY A 284 20.72 12.51 -8.06
C GLY A 284 19.95 13.51 -7.19
N SER A 285 20.49 13.72 -5.99
CA SER A 285 20.15 14.69 -4.93
C SER A 285 20.04 16.15 -5.37
N GLU A 286 19.14 16.91 -4.75
CA GLU A 286 19.39 18.32 -4.42
C GLU A 286 18.75 18.70 -3.06
N HIS A 287 19.63 19.10 -2.13
CA HIS A 287 19.39 19.77 -0.84
C HIS A 287 18.95 18.95 0.38
N GLN A 288 19.97 18.41 1.07
CA GLN A 288 20.09 18.55 2.54
C GLN A 288 20.57 19.98 2.85
N VAL A 289 19.91 20.64 3.80
CA VAL A 289 20.53 21.60 4.72
C VAL A 289 20.01 21.29 6.12
#